data_AF-A0A483AND2-F1
#
_entry.id   AF-A0A483AND2-F1
#
_cell.length_a   1.000
_cell.length_b   1.000
_cell.length_c   1.000
_cell.angle_alpha   90.00
_cell.angle_beta   90.00
_cell.angle_gamma   90.00
#
_symmetry.space_group_name_H-M   'P 1'
#
loop_
_entity.id
_entity.type
_entity.pdbx_description
1 polymer ?
#
loop_
_entity_poly.entity_id
_entity_poly.type
_entity_poly.pdbx_seq_one_letter_code
_entity_poly.pdbx_strand_id
1 'polypeptide(L)' 'MVERKTGYLIPSKMKSKSTLDVRQGFEQRMRKISEFLRLSMTYDRGSEMAQHTTMSDNLKMNIYFVGLHAS' A
#
# COMPACT_ATOMS: atom_id res chain seq x y z
N MET A 1 1.52 3.48 -6.89
CA MET A 1 2.02 2.14 -6.54
C MET A 1 2.49 1.46 -7.83
N VAL A 2 3.43 0.53 -7.75
CA VAL A 2 3.95 -0.21 -8.92
C VAL A 2 3.88 -1.70 -8.62
N GLU A 3 3.34 -2.49 -9.54
CA GLU A 3 3.40 -3.96 -9.47
C GLU A 3 4.79 -4.43 -9.91
N ARG A 4 5.45 -5.26 -9.08
CA ARG A 4 6.89 -5.51 -9.22
C ARG A 4 7.29 -6.43 -10.37
N LYS A 5 6.41 -7.34 -10.79
CA LYS A 5 6.71 -8.34 -11.83
C LYS A 5 6.64 -7.76 -13.24
N THR A 6 5.64 -6.93 -13.51
CA THR A 6 5.34 -6.36 -14.82
C THR A 6 5.70 -4.88 -14.93
N GLY A 7 5.98 -4.21 -13.81
CA GLY A 7 6.19 -2.76 -13.77
C GLY A 7 4.90 -1.95 -13.95
N TYR A 8 3.73 -2.58 -13.83
CA TYR A 8 2.46 -1.90 -14.05
C TYR A 8 2.25 -0.77 -13.02
N LEU A 9 2.12 0.46 -13.53
CA LEU A 9 1.90 1.64 -12.72
C LEU A 9 0.43 1.76 -12.34
N ILE A 10 0.21 1.92 -11.04
CA ILE A 10 -1.10 2.06 -10.44
C ILE A 10 -1.18 3.46 -9.82
N PRO A 11 -1.68 4.47 -10.58
CA PRO A 11 -1.86 5.80 -10.05
C PRO A 11 -2.98 5.80 -9.01
N SER A 12 -2.76 6.50 -7.89
CA SER A 12 -3.79 6.77 -6.89
C SER A 12 -3.69 8.23 -6.47
N LYS A 13 -4.78 8.98 -6.68
CA LYS A 13 -4.86 10.38 -6.32
C LYS A 13 -5.42 10.48 -4.90
N MET A 14 -4.62 11.04 -4.00
CA MET A 14 -5.03 11.29 -2.62
C MET A 14 -5.60 12.70 -2.48
N LYS A 15 -6.54 12.88 -1.55
CA LYS A 15 -7.08 14.21 -1.21
C LYS A 15 -6.08 15.03 -0.41
N SER A 16 -5.35 14.38 0.50
CA SER A 16 -4.28 14.99 1.28
C SER A 16 -3.22 13.94 1.64
N LYS A 17 -2.18 14.35 2.39
CA LYS A 17 -1.18 13.46 2.98
C LYS A 17 -1.61 12.87 4.34
N SER A 18 -2.87 13.06 4.74
CA SER A 18 -3.38 12.48 5.98
C SER A 18 -3.34 10.96 5.91
N THR A 19 -3.12 10.31 7.04
CA THR A 19 -3.05 8.85 7.15
C THR A 19 -4.34 8.17 6.69
N LEU A 20 -5.47 8.82 6.94
CA LEU A 20 -6.79 8.38 6.50
C LEU A 20 -6.93 8.44 4.98
N ASP A 21 -6.62 9.58 4.35
CA ASP A 21 -6.78 9.77 2.91
C ASP A 21 -5.84 8.85 2.12
N VAL A 22 -4.61 8.67 2.61
CA VAL A 22 -3.63 7.76 2.00
C VAL A 22 -4.12 6.32 2.07
N ARG A 23 -4.56 5.85 3.24
CA ARG A 23 -5.13 4.50 3.38
C ARG A 23 -6.31 4.30 2.44
N GLN A 24 -7.29 5.21 2.47
CA GLN A 24 -8.51 5.06 1.66
C GLN A 24 -8.21 5.05 0.15
N GLY A 25 -7.31 5.92 -0.32
CA GLY A 25 -6.96 5.94 -1.74
C GLY A 25 -6.14 4.73 -2.18
N PHE A 26 -5.31 4.14 -1.30
CA PHE A 26 -4.65 2.86 -1.59
C PHE A 26 -5.66 1.72 -1.61
N GLU A 27 -6.53 1.60 -0.60
CA GLU A 27 -7.56 0.56 -0.56
C GLU A 27 -8.50 0.62 -1.77
N GLN A 28 -8.99 1.80 -2.13
CA GLN A 28 -9.86 1.99 -3.28
C GLN A 28 -9.22 1.48 -4.57
N ARG A 29 -7.91 1.71 -4.73
CA ARG A 29 -7.19 1.33 -5.93
C ARG A 29 -6.80 -0.15 -5.92
N MET A 30 -6.40 -0.69 -4.77
CA MET A 30 -6.05 -2.11 -4.60
C MET A 30 -7.25 -3.03 -4.73
N ARG A 31 -8.45 -2.61 -4.30
CA ARG A 31 -9.69 -3.40 -4.48
C ARG A 31 -10.06 -3.66 -5.94
N LYS A 32 -9.51 -2.90 -6.89
CA LYS A 32 -9.69 -3.15 -8.34
C LYS A 32 -8.84 -4.32 -8.85
N ILE A 33 -7.87 -4.75 -8.06
CA ILE A 33 -7.02 -5.91 -8.32
C ILE A 33 -7.66 -7.10 -7.63
N SER A 34 -7.75 -8.25 -8.29
CA SER A 34 -8.32 -9.45 -7.68
C SER A 34 -7.55 -9.87 -6.42
N GLU A 35 -8.23 -10.42 -5.42
CA GLU A 35 -7.66 -10.78 -4.11
C GLU A 35 -6.46 -11.71 -4.23
N PHE A 36 -6.53 -12.72 -5.11
CA PHE A 36 -5.45 -13.67 -5.32
C PHE A 36 -4.17 -13.04 -5.92
N LEU A 37 -4.24 -11.81 -6.44
CA LEU A 37 -3.08 -11.07 -6.97
C LEU A 37 -2.49 -10.09 -5.95
N ARG A 38 -3.17 -9.83 -4.83
CA ARG A 38 -2.73 -8.89 -3.78
C ARG A 38 -1.87 -9.62 -2.75
N LEU A 39 -0.66 -10.02 -3.15
CA LEU A 39 0.21 -10.84 -2.30
C LEU A 39 0.84 -10.05 -1.16
N SER A 40 1.51 -8.94 -1.50
CA SER A 40 2.17 -8.10 -0.52
C SER A 40 2.42 -6.68 -1.05
N MET A 41 2.57 -5.72 -0.15
CA MET A 41 3.02 -4.37 -0.45
C MET A 41 4.22 -4.00 0.43
N THR A 42 5.26 -3.44 -0.18
CA THR A 42 6.41 -2.85 0.51
C THR A 42 6.36 -1.33 0.40
N TYR A 43 6.60 -0.61 1.49
CA TYR A 43 6.56 0.87 1.51
C TYR A 43 7.58 1.44 2.51
N ASP A 44 7.89 2.73 2.42
CA ASP A 44 8.83 3.41 3.32
C ASP A 44 8.21 3.72 4.70
N ARG A 45 8.97 4.25 5.66
CA ARG A 45 8.44 4.58 7.01
C ARG A 45 7.76 5.96 7.07
N GLY A 46 7.11 6.40 5.99
CA GLY A 46 6.35 7.65 5.96
C GLY A 46 5.25 7.70 7.03
N SER A 47 5.06 8.87 7.65
CA SER A 47 4.06 9.09 8.70
C SER A 47 2.63 8.94 8.17
N GLU A 48 2.43 9.13 6.87
CA GLU A 48 1.17 8.92 6.17
C GLU A 48 0.71 7.45 6.15
N MET A 49 1.60 6.51 6.45
CA MET A 49 1.30 5.07 6.50
C MET A 49 1.05 4.55 7.92
N ALA A 50 0.73 5.43 8.88
CA ALA A 50 0.40 5.04 10.25
C ALA A 50 -0.77 4.03 10.33
N GLN A 51 -1.69 4.01 9.36
CA GLN A 51 -2.83 3.09 9.31
C GLN A 51 -2.58 1.81 8.47
N HIS A 52 -1.32 1.44 8.25
CA HIS A 52 -0.96 0.24 7.45
C HIS A 52 -1.54 -1.06 8.01
N THR A 53 -1.65 -1.23 9.33
CA THR A 53 -2.25 -2.42 9.94
C THR A 53 -3.71 -2.56 9.53
N THR A 54 -4.51 -1.51 9.67
CA THR A 54 -5.90 -1.48 9.20
C THR A 54 -6.00 -1.74 7.69
N MET A 55 -5.06 -1.21 6.91
CA MET A 55 -5.03 -1.44 5.47
C MET A 55 -4.74 -2.92 5.13
N SER A 56 -3.84 -3.56 5.88
CA SER A 56 -3.48 -4.98 5.75
C SER A 56 -4.71 -5.85 5.96
N ASP A 57 -5.46 -5.60 7.04
CA ASP A 57 -6.67 -6.33 7.38
C ASP A 57 -7.76 -6.13 6.32
N ASN A 58 -7.99 -4.89 5.89
CA ASN A 58 -9.02 -4.55 4.90
C ASN A 58 -8.76 -5.14 3.51
N LEU A 59 -7.49 -5.33 3.14
CA LEU A 59 -7.10 -5.86 1.84
C LEU A 59 -6.79 -7.36 1.86
N LYS A 60 -6.70 -7.95 3.06
CA LYS A 60 -6.19 -9.31 3.31
C LYS A 60 -4.84 -9.52 2.61
N MET A 61 -3.95 -8.55 2.76
CA MET A 61 -2.67 -8.51 2.06
C MET A 61 -1.57 -8.10 3.04
N ASN A 62 -0.44 -8.80 2.99
CA ASN A 62 0.70 -8.49 3.86
C ASN A 62 1.34 -7.14 3.49
N ILE A 63 1.65 -6.33 4.50
CA ILE A 63 2.26 -5.02 4.32
C ILE A 63 3.56 -4.95 5.11
N TYR A 64 4.67 -4.64 4.43
CA TYR A 64 6.01 -4.62 5.00
C TYR A 64 6.65 -3.24 4.84
N PHE A 65 7.36 -2.79 5.87
CA PHE A 65 8.20 -1.61 5.77
C PHE A 65 9.55 -1.93 5.13
N VAL A 66 10.02 -1.04 4.26
CA VAL A 66 11.40 -1.04 3.78
C VAL A 66 12.29 -0.62 4.95
N GLY A 67 13.08 -1.56 5.47
CA GLY A 67 14.16 -1.28 6.40
C GLY A 67 15.46 -1.03 5.63
N LEU A 68 16.25 -0.06 6.07
CA LEU A 68 17.69 -0.14 5.82
C LEU A 68 18.15 -1.40 6.59
N HIS A 69 18.57 -2.44 5.88
CA HIS A 69 19.46 -3.42 6.50
C HIS A 69 20.78 -2.67 6.75
N ALA A 70 20.87 -2.00 7.90
CA ALA A 70 22.15 -1.59 8.45
C ALA A 70 22.80 -2.87 8.99
N SER A 71 23.55 -3.55 8.12
CA SER A 71 24.62 -4.45 8.54
C SER A 71 25.72 -3.65 9.24
#